data_AF-A0A7C5VRU3-F1
#
_entry.id   AF-A0A7C5VRU3-F1
#
_cell.length_a   1.000
_cell.length_b   1.000
_cell.length_c   1.000
_cell.angle_alpha   90.00
_cell.angle_beta   90.00
_cell.angle_gamma   90.00
#
_symmetry.space_group_name_H-M   'P 1'
#
loop_
_entity.id
_entity.type
_entity.pdbx_description
1 polymer ?
#
loop_
_entity_poly.entity_id
_entity_poly.type
_entity_poly.pdbx_seq_one_letter_code
_entity_poly.pdbx_strand_id
1 'polypeptide(L)'
;LAGGILMWAASLFDLLDGALARATGRQSPFGSIWDAVLDRASEGAVLCGLLFHFSQGGDREGLLLAFVAAVSSFMVSYIRARSEIVGVRLTEGIMARPERVFLLGLGLIIDHVKVMLWALVILASLTIVQRLFLAWIRIGAREERR
;
A
#
# COMPACT_ATOMS: atom_id res chain seq x y z
N LEU A 1 9.98 17.47 2.21
CA LEU A 1 11.03 17.25 1.19
C LEU A 1 11.88 15.98 1.41
N ALA A 2 12.82 15.95 2.37
CA ALA A 2 13.78 14.84 2.52
C ALA A 2 13.14 13.45 2.68
N GLY A 3 12.05 13.35 3.45
CA GLY A 3 11.30 12.10 3.62
C GLY A 3 10.71 11.56 2.32
N GLY A 4 10.23 12.42 1.41
CA GLY A 4 9.69 12.01 0.12
C GLY A 4 10.77 11.48 -0.82
N ILE A 5 11.93 12.14 -0.86
CA ILE A 5 13.11 11.70 -1.63
C ILE A 5 13.60 10.33 -1.12
N LEU A 6 13.75 10.19 0.19
CA LEU A 6 14.19 8.92 0.80
C LEU A 6 13.22 7.78 0.50
N MET A 7 11.91 8.03 0.56
CA MET A 7 10.92 7.00 0.30
C MET A 7 10.93 6.55 -1.17
N TRP A 8 11.04 7.47 -2.12
CA TRP A 8 11.18 7.10 -3.54
C TRP A 8 12.50 6.39 -3.83
N ALA A 9 13.61 6.84 -3.23
CA ALA A 9 14.89 6.16 -3.36
C ALA A 9 14.80 4.73 -2.81
N ALA A 10 14.27 4.54 -1.60
CA ALA A 10 14.08 3.22 -1.01
C ALA A 10 13.20 2.30 -1.89
N SER A 11 12.13 2.85 -2.46
CA SER A 11 11.24 2.10 -3.35
C SER A 11 11.88 1.75 -4.69
N LEU A 12 12.80 2.57 -5.18
CA LEU A 12 13.60 2.25 -6.35
C LEU A 12 14.59 1.12 -6.06
N PHE A 13 15.27 1.15 -4.91
CA PHE A 13 16.16 0.06 -4.49
C PHE A 13 15.41 -1.26 -4.34
N ASP A 14 14.22 -1.24 -3.73
CA ASP A 14 13.33 -2.41 -3.61
C ASP A 14 13.00 -3.05 -4.97
N LEU A 15 12.69 -2.22 -5.98
CA LEU A 15 12.45 -2.70 -7.35
C LEU A 15 13.70 -3.33 -7.99
N LEU A 16 14.88 -2.73 -7.74
CA LEU A 16 16.16 -3.22 -8.25
C LEU A 16 16.56 -4.54 -7.58
N ASP A 17 16.37 -4.66 -6.27
CA ASP A 17 16.70 -5.86 -5.48
C ASP A 17 15.84 -7.04 -5.93
N GLY A 18 14.55 -6.80 -6.17
CA GLY A 18 13.65 -7.78 -6.76
C GLY A 18 14.07 -8.19 -8.18
N ALA A 19 14.48 -7.25 -9.03
CA ALA A 19 14.97 -7.56 -10.38
C ALA A 19 16.29 -8.36 -10.35
N LEU A 20 17.21 -8.00 -9.46
CA LEU A 20 18.47 -8.69 -9.27
C LEU A 20 18.26 -10.13 -8.77
N ALA A 21 17.34 -10.35 -7.83
CA ALA A 21 17.00 -11.69 -7.37
C ALA A 21 16.42 -12.57 -8.50
N ARG A 22 15.63 -11.98 -9.40
CA ARG A 22 15.13 -12.68 -10.61
C ARG A 22 16.26 -13.02 -11.58
N ALA A 23 17.13 -12.05 -11.88
CA ALA A 23 18.23 -12.23 -12.83
C ALA A 23 19.29 -13.22 -12.33
N THR A 24 19.50 -13.32 -11.01
CA THR A 24 20.50 -14.21 -10.39
C THR A 24 19.95 -15.56 -9.98
N GLY A 25 18.66 -15.84 -10.21
CA GLY A 25 18.01 -17.10 -9.82
C GLY A 25 17.89 -17.29 -8.30
N ARG A 26 18.04 -16.23 -7.49
CA ARG A 26 18.01 -16.29 -6.02
C ARG A 26 16.62 -16.01 -5.42
N GLN A 27 15.55 -16.21 -6.18
CA GLN A 27 14.19 -16.06 -5.67
C GLN A 27 13.87 -17.19 -4.70
N SER A 28 13.32 -16.86 -3.53
CA SER A 28 12.83 -17.85 -2.56
C SER A 28 11.42 -17.51 -2.10
N PRO A 29 10.58 -18.52 -1.75
CA PRO A 29 9.25 -18.28 -1.19
C PRO A 29 9.27 -17.49 0.13
N PHE A 30 10.29 -17.70 0.96
CA PHE A 30 10.46 -16.91 2.18
C PHE A 30 10.85 -15.46 1.86
N GLY A 31 11.72 -15.26 0.87
CA GLY A 31 12.10 -13.93 0.40
C GLY A 31 10.92 -13.10 -0.08
N SER A 32 9.98 -13.71 -0.81
CA SER A 32 8.77 -12.98 -1.25
C SER A 32 7.85 -12.61 -0.08
N ILE A 33 7.81 -13.39 1.00
CA ILE A 33 7.09 -12.99 2.23
C ILE A 33 7.81 -11.82 2.89
N TRP A 34 9.13 -11.89 3.00
CA TRP A 34 9.95 -10.88 3.65
C TRP A 34 9.87 -9.51 2.95
N ASP A 35 10.07 -9.49 1.63
CA ASP A 35 9.88 -8.34 0.73
C ASP A 35 8.53 -7.67 1.00
N ALA A 36 7.49 -8.50 0.99
CA ALA A 36 6.15 -8.04 1.21
C ALA A 36 5.98 -7.47 2.65
N VAL A 37 6.47 -8.13 3.71
CA VAL A 37 6.38 -7.57 5.07
C VAL A 37 7.11 -6.23 5.20
N LEU A 38 8.31 -6.12 4.64
CA LEU A 38 9.10 -4.88 4.65
C LEU A 38 8.42 -3.75 3.91
N ASP A 39 7.78 -4.03 2.78
CA ASP A 39 6.96 -3.04 2.06
C ASP A 39 5.92 -2.38 2.95
N ARG A 40 5.22 -3.19 3.75
CA ARG A 40 4.16 -2.72 4.64
C ARG A 40 4.73 -2.02 5.86
N ALA A 41 5.85 -2.50 6.40
CA ALA A 41 6.54 -1.83 7.49
C ALA A 41 7.03 -0.44 7.06
N SER A 42 7.59 -0.33 5.85
CA SER A 42 8.06 0.94 5.27
C SER A 42 6.92 1.94 5.08
N GLU A 43 5.84 1.53 4.40
CA GLU A 43 4.66 2.39 4.20
C GLU A 43 4.02 2.80 5.55
N GLY A 44 3.92 1.87 6.50
CA GLY A 44 3.43 2.11 7.85
C GLY A 44 4.30 3.09 8.64
N ALA A 45 5.63 3.02 8.52
CA ALA A 45 6.55 3.93 9.18
C ALA A 45 6.36 5.39 8.70
N VAL A 46 6.18 5.59 7.39
CA VAL A 46 5.92 6.93 6.83
C VAL A 46 4.60 7.50 7.34
N LEU A 47 3.52 6.72 7.29
CA LEU A 47 2.21 7.16 7.76
C LEU A 47 2.17 7.40 9.27
N CYS A 48 2.89 6.59 10.05
CA CYS A 48 3.07 6.80 11.50
C CYS A 48 3.83 8.10 11.80
N GLY A 49 4.89 8.38 11.03
CA GLY A 49 5.63 9.64 11.13
C GLY A 49 4.74 10.86 10.85
N LEU A 50 3.88 10.79 9.83
CA LEU A 50 2.89 11.83 9.53
C LEU A 50 1.86 12.00 10.66
N LEU A 51 1.37 10.89 11.20
CA LEU A 51 0.44 10.90 12.34
C LEU A 51 1.06 11.58 13.57
N PHE A 52 2.31 11.24 13.90
CA PHE A 52 3.05 11.88 14.97
C PHE A 52 3.27 13.38 14.71
N HIS A 53 3.64 13.75 13.48
CA HIS A 53 3.83 15.15 13.09
C HIS A 53 2.55 15.99 13.29
N PHE A 54 1.40 15.51 12.79
CA PHE A 54 0.12 16.22 12.98
C PHE A 54 -0.35 16.24 14.43
N SER A 55 -0.04 15.20 15.22
CA SER A 55 -0.31 15.16 16.65
C SER A 55 0.39 16.29 17.41
N GLN A 56 1.68 16.51 17.14
CA GLN A 56 2.45 17.59 17.76
C GLN A 56 1.96 18.99 17.34
N GLY A 57 1.50 19.13 16.10
CA GLY A 57 0.95 20.38 15.58
C GLY A 57 -0.48 20.70 16.01
N GLY A 58 -1.18 19.77 16.68
CA GLY A 58 -2.59 19.94 17.05
C GLY A 58 -3.56 19.87 15.86
N ASP A 59 -3.11 19.47 14.68
CA ASP A 59 -3.93 19.34 13.48
C ASP A 59 -4.74 18.04 13.52
N ARG A 60 -5.94 18.13 14.09
CA ARG A 60 -6.86 16.97 14.24
C ARG A 60 -7.27 16.37 12.91
N GLU A 61 -7.44 17.18 11.87
CA GLU A 61 -7.83 16.70 10.55
C GLU A 61 -6.69 15.87 9.94
N GLY A 62 -5.47 16.43 9.91
CA GLY A 62 -4.29 15.72 9.42
C GLY A 62 -4.02 14.42 10.17
N LEU A 63 -4.22 14.42 11.49
CA LEU A 63 -4.08 13.23 12.33
C LEU A 63 -5.08 12.14 11.96
N LEU A 64 -6.37 12.48 11.83
CA LEU A 64 -7.41 11.53 11.45
C LEU A 64 -7.18 10.99 10.04
N LEU A 65 -6.80 11.86 9.10
CA LEU A 65 -6.48 11.46 7.73
C LEU A 65 -5.28 10.50 7.68
N ALA A 66 -4.20 10.77 8.43
CA ALA A 66 -3.05 9.88 8.49
C ALA A 66 -3.41 8.50 9.07
N PHE A 67 -4.23 8.48 10.13
CA PHE A 67 -4.71 7.23 10.72
C PHE A 67 -5.57 6.42 9.75
N VAL A 68 -6.56 7.07 9.12
CA VAL A 68 -7.45 6.40 8.15
C VAL A 68 -6.67 5.94 6.92
N ALA A 69 -5.69 6.71 6.44
CA ALA A 69 -4.81 6.31 5.35
C ALA A 69 -4.01 5.06 5.70
N ALA A 70 -3.47 4.98 6.92
CA ALA A 70 -2.76 3.80 7.41
C ALA A 70 -3.68 2.57 7.41
N VAL A 71 -4.83 2.64 8.07
CA VAL A 71 -5.79 1.53 8.14
C VAL A 71 -6.21 1.09 6.73
N SER A 72 -6.52 2.05 5.85
CA SER A 72 -6.96 1.75 4.48
C SER A 72 -5.87 1.08 3.66
N SER A 73 -4.61 1.53 3.77
CA SER A 73 -3.48 0.93 3.06
C SER A 73 -3.23 -0.53 3.49
N PHE A 74 -3.30 -0.79 4.81
CA PHE A 74 -3.21 -2.15 5.33
C PHE A 74 -4.39 -3.02 4.86
N MET A 75 -5.61 -2.49 4.85
CA MET A 75 -6.80 -3.21 4.40
C MET A 75 -6.73 -3.59 2.92
N VAL A 76 -6.28 -2.68 2.04
CA VAL A 76 -6.06 -2.98 0.61
C VAL A 76 -5.13 -4.17 0.44
N SER A 77 -4.01 -4.19 1.19
CA SER A 77 -3.01 -5.26 1.13
C SER A 77 -3.52 -6.57 1.73
N TYR A 78 -4.25 -6.49 2.86
CA TYR A 78 -4.82 -7.64 3.55
C TYR A 78 -5.88 -8.37 2.71
N ILE A 79 -6.79 -7.64 2.06
CA ILE A 79 -7.83 -8.23 1.22
C ILE A 79 -7.18 -9.07 0.11
N ARG A 80 -6.16 -8.53 -0.57
CA ARG A 80 -5.43 -9.29 -1.59
C ARG A 80 -4.83 -10.58 -1.03
N ALA A 81 -4.08 -10.48 0.08
CA ALA A 81 -3.44 -11.64 0.71
C ALA A 81 -4.47 -12.69 1.17
N ARG A 82 -5.59 -12.24 1.76
CA ARG A 82 -6.67 -13.11 2.23
C ARG A 82 -7.42 -13.78 1.08
N SER A 83 -7.65 -13.07 -0.01
CA SER A 83 -8.24 -13.63 -1.23
C SER A 83 -7.33 -14.71 -1.84
N GLU A 84 -6.02 -14.49 -1.86
CA GLU A 84 -5.07 -15.50 -2.37
C GLU A 84 -5.12 -16.81 -1.55
N ILE A 85 -5.30 -16.72 -0.22
CA ILE A 85 -5.45 -17.90 0.66
C ILE A 85 -6.69 -18.74 0.30
N VAL A 86 -7.80 -18.10 -0.07
CA VAL A 86 -9.02 -18.82 -0.52
C VAL A 86 -8.97 -19.22 -1.99
N GLY A 87 -7.83 -19.02 -2.65
CA GLY A 87 -7.57 -19.40 -4.04
C GLY A 87 -8.07 -18.39 -5.06
N VAL A 88 -8.36 -17.15 -4.65
CA VAL A 88 -8.77 -16.05 -5.53
C VAL A 88 -7.62 -15.07 -5.68
N ARG A 89 -6.97 -15.07 -6.85
CA ARG A 89 -5.93 -14.08 -7.16
C ARG A 89 -6.58 -12.74 -7.48
N LEU A 90 -6.12 -11.68 -6.82
CA LEU A 90 -6.56 -10.30 -7.06
C LEU A 90 -5.36 -9.45 -7.48
N THR A 91 -5.14 -9.35 -8.79
CA THR A 91 -4.13 -8.46 -9.37
C THR A 91 -4.67 -7.07 -9.66
N GLU A 92 -6.00 -6.90 -9.72
CA GLU A 92 -6.62 -5.60 -10.00
C GLU A 92 -6.72 -4.68 -8.77
N GLY A 93 -6.82 -3.38 -9.04
CA GLY A 93 -7.08 -2.33 -8.05
C GLY A 93 -6.69 -0.97 -8.59
N ILE A 94 -7.51 0.05 -8.34
CA ILE A 94 -7.23 1.44 -8.74
C ILE A 94 -5.97 1.97 -8.01
N MET A 95 -5.76 1.55 -6.77
CA MET A 95 -4.69 2.02 -5.91
C MET A 95 -3.81 0.86 -5.41
N ALA A 96 -3.00 0.30 -6.32
CA ALA A 96 -1.99 -0.68 -5.94
C ALA A 96 -0.81 0.00 -5.20
N ARG A 97 0.19 -0.80 -4.80
CA ARG A 97 1.31 -0.31 -3.98
C ARG A 97 2.12 0.79 -4.69
N PRO A 98 2.53 0.63 -5.97
CA PRO A 98 3.33 1.65 -6.65
C PRO A 98 2.66 3.03 -6.67
N GLU A 99 1.35 3.08 -6.87
CA GLU A 99 0.57 4.31 -6.91
C GLU A 99 0.52 5.00 -5.54
N ARG A 100 0.42 4.23 -4.45
CA ARG A 100 0.49 4.77 -3.08
C ARG A 100 1.85 5.34 -2.75
N VAL A 101 2.91 4.59 -3.06
CA VAL A 101 4.29 5.04 -2.85
C VAL A 101 4.58 6.30 -3.67
N PHE A 102 4.12 6.33 -4.92
CA PHE A 102 4.27 7.51 -5.76
C PHE A 102 3.56 8.73 -5.14
N LEU A 103 2.28 8.58 -4.79
CA LEU A 103 1.50 9.67 -4.18
C LEU A 103 2.09 10.14 -2.85
N LEU A 104 2.47 9.22 -1.97
CA LEU A 104 3.12 9.54 -0.69
C LEU A 104 4.39 10.38 -0.89
N GLY A 105 5.24 10.01 -1.86
CA GLY A 105 6.50 10.71 -2.05
C GLY A 105 6.30 12.05 -2.72
N LEU A 106 5.37 12.13 -3.68
CA LEU A 106 5.00 13.38 -4.32
C LEU A 106 4.44 14.37 -3.29
N GLY A 107 3.49 13.94 -2.46
CA GLY A 107 2.88 14.78 -1.41
C GLY A 107 3.89 15.32 -0.40
N LEU A 108 4.90 14.52 -0.04
CA LEU A 108 6.01 14.91 0.83
C LEU A 108 7.03 15.85 0.17
N ILE A 109 7.15 15.81 -1.16
CA ILE A 109 8.07 16.67 -1.92
C ILE A 109 7.45 18.04 -2.16
N ILE A 110 6.19 18.07 -2.62
CA ILE A 110 5.46 19.32 -2.92
C ILE A 110 4.93 20.01 -1.67
N ASP A 111 5.08 19.41 -0.49
CA ASP A 111 4.61 19.90 0.81
C ASP A 111 3.07 20.06 0.92
N HIS A 112 2.32 19.30 0.13
CA HIS A 112 0.85 19.27 0.16
C HIS A 112 0.34 17.97 0.79
N VAL A 113 0.83 17.67 2.00
CA VAL A 113 0.60 16.39 2.69
C VAL A 113 -0.88 16.11 2.94
N LYS A 114 -1.68 17.12 3.30
CA LYS A 114 -3.13 16.92 3.55
C LYS A 114 -3.92 16.56 2.30
N VAL A 115 -3.66 17.23 1.18
CA VAL A 115 -4.28 16.91 -0.12
C VAL A 115 -3.92 15.50 -0.54
N MET A 116 -2.65 15.14 -0.37
CA MET A 116 -2.16 13.79 -0.63
C MET A 116 -2.87 12.76 0.27
N LEU A 117 -3.07 13.04 1.56
CA LEU A 117 -3.74 12.11 2.48
C LEU A 117 -5.20 11.91 2.09
N TRP A 118 -5.90 12.99 1.72
CA TRP A 118 -7.26 12.91 1.18
C TRP A 118 -7.33 12.00 -0.05
N ALA A 119 -6.44 12.20 -1.02
CA ALA A 119 -6.37 11.36 -2.21
C ALA A 119 -6.11 9.89 -1.84
N LEU A 120 -5.19 9.65 -0.90
CA LEU A 120 -4.83 8.30 -0.44
C LEU A 120 -6.03 7.60 0.23
N VAL A 121 -6.74 8.29 1.13
CA VAL A 121 -7.93 7.77 1.81
C VAL A 121 -9.02 7.42 0.80
N ILE A 122 -9.33 8.33 -0.14
CA ILE A 122 -10.39 8.11 -1.13
C ILE A 122 -10.03 6.94 -2.04
N LEU A 123 -8.85 6.96 -2.66
CA LEU A 123 -8.43 5.94 -3.62
C LEU A 123 -8.25 4.56 -2.97
N ALA A 124 -7.71 4.51 -1.74
CA ALA A 124 -7.60 3.26 -0.99
C ALA A 124 -8.98 2.71 -0.61
N SER A 125 -9.91 3.56 -0.14
CA SER A 125 -11.28 3.15 0.19
C SER A 125 -12.02 2.60 -1.01
N LEU A 126 -11.90 3.26 -2.17
CA LEU A 126 -12.47 2.77 -3.43
C LEU A 126 -11.86 1.41 -3.81
N THR A 127 -10.55 1.25 -3.64
CA THR A 127 -9.86 -0.01 -3.94
C THR A 127 -10.25 -1.14 -3.00
N ILE A 128 -10.53 -0.86 -1.72
CA ILE A 128 -11.07 -1.83 -0.76
C ILE A 128 -12.41 -2.38 -1.27
N VAL A 129 -13.34 -1.49 -1.60
CA VAL A 129 -14.67 -1.86 -2.10
C VAL A 129 -14.55 -2.64 -3.40
N GLN A 130 -13.73 -2.15 -4.34
CA GLN A 130 -13.46 -2.82 -5.62
C GLN A 130 -12.94 -4.26 -5.40
N ARG A 131 -11.95 -4.45 -4.53
CA ARG A 131 -11.35 -5.77 -4.29
C ARG A 131 -12.32 -6.73 -3.60
N LEU A 132 -13.11 -6.25 -2.65
CA LEU A 132 -14.15 -7.07 -2.00
C LEU A 132 -15.20 -7.52 -3.02
N PHE A 133 -15.64 -6.61 -3.89
CA PHE A 133 -16.61 -6.92 -4.94
C PHE A 133 -16.06 -7.94 -5.95
N LEU A 134 -14.82 -7.73 -6.41
CA LEU A 134 -14.14 -8.69 -7.31
C LEU A 134 -13.94 -10.05 -6.67
N ALA A 135 -13.59 -10.09 -5.37
CA ALA A 135 -13.47 -11.34 -4.63
C ALA A 135 -14.81 -12.08 -4.58
N TRP A 136 -15.89 -11.37 -4.26
CA TRP A 136 -17.23 -11.95 -4.18
C TRP A 136 -17.68 -12.57 -5.51
N ILE A 137 -17.54 -11.84 -6.63
CA ILE A 137 -17.88 -12.35 -7.97
C ILE A 137 -17.08 -13.61 -8.31
N ARG A 138 -15.76 -13.60 -8.05
CA ARG A 138 -14.88 -14.72 -8.40
C ARG A 138 -15.14 -15.97 -7.57
N ILE A 139 -15.57 -15.81 -6.32
CA ILE A 139 -15.98 -16.92 -5.47
C ILE A 139 -17.27 -17.54 -6.01
N GLY A 140 -18.30 -16.73 -6.28
CA GLY A 140 -19.58 -17.23 -6.82
C GLY A 140 -19.41 -17.99 -8.14
N ALA A 141 -18.66 -17.42 -9.09
CA ALA A 141 -18.37 -18.06 -10.38
C ALA A 141 -17.57 -19.38 -10.28
N ARG A 142 -16.91 -19.64 -9.13
CA ARG A 142 -16.16 -20.87 -8.88
C ARG A 142 -17.05 -21.95 -8.27
N GLU A 143 -18.03 -21.57 -7.45
CA GLU A 143 -19.03 -22.49 -6.89
C GLU A 143 -19.93 -23.06 -7.99
N GLU A 144 -20.33 -22.24 -8.97
CA GLU A 144 -21.14 -22.70 -10.13
C GLU A 144 -20.43 -23.70 -11.07
N ARG A 145 -19.09 -23.77 -11.02
CA ARG A 145 -18.29 -24.68 -11.86
C ARG A 145 -17.95 -26.01 -11.18
N ARG A 146 -18.32 -26.19 -9.91
CA ARG A 146 -18.14 -27.43 -9.15
C ARG A 146 -19.40 -28.26 -9.17
#